data_AF-A0A955I4B4-F1
#
_entry.id   AF-A0A955I4B4-F1
#
_cell.length_a   1.000
_cell.length_b   1.000
_cell.length_c   1.000
_cell.angle_alpha   90.00
_cell.angle_beta   90.00
_cell.angle_gamma   90.00
#
_symmetry.space_group_name_H-M   'P 1'
#
loop_
_entity.id
_entity.type
_entity.pdbx_description
1 polymer ?
#
loop_
_entity_poly.entity_id
_entity_poly.type
_entity_poly.pdbx_seq_one_letter_code
_entity_poly.pdbx_strand_id
1 'polypeptide(L)' 'MECSACNLKYLGEQIDIHMGAVDNIFPHHQNEIAQTESYTGKIFSKYWLHAGHLLVDNKKMAKSAGNFYTLQDIIQE' A
#
# COMPACT_ATOMS: atom_id res chain seq x y z
N MET A 1 7.74 -6.49 -6.35
CA MET A 1 8.47 -6.38 -7.63
C MET A 1 7.64 -5.64 -8.66
N GLU A 2 6.38 -6.04 -8.88
CA GLU A 2 5.48 -5.37 -9.82
C GLU A 2 5.34 -3.86 -9.56
N CYS A 3 5.07 -3.45 -8.32
CA CYS A 3 4.96 -2.03 -7.96
C CYS A 3 6.26 -1.25 -8.22
N SER A 4 7.42 -1.79 -7.85
CA SER A 4 8.73 -1.18 -8.16
C SER A 4 8.93 -0.98 -9.66
N ALA A 5 8.61 -1.99 -10.48
CA ALA A 5 8.74 -1.91 -11.93
C ALA A 5 7.77 -0.89 -12.56
N CYS A 6 6.53 -0.83 -12.07
CA CYS A 6 5.54 0.16 -12.52
C CYS A 6 5.97 1.59 -12.18
N ASN A 7 6.41 1.84 -10.94
CA ASN A 7 6.90 3.15 -10.53
C ASN A 7 8.09 3.58 -11.39
N LEU A 8 9.07 2.70 -11.58
CA LEU A 8 10.24 2.97 -12.41
C LEU A 8 9.86 3.36 -13.84
N LYS A 9 8.91 2.64 -14.44
CA LYS A 9 8.48 2.87 -15.83
C LYS A 9 7.73 4.18 -16.02
N TYR A 10 6.85 4.54 -15.09
CA TYR A 10 5.90 5.64 -15.29
C TYR A 10 6.23 6.92 -14.52
N LEU A 11 6.91 6.80 -13.38
CA LEU A 11 7.23 7.92 -12.49
C LEU A 11 8.74 8.17 -12.37
N GLY A 12 9.56 7.20 -12.81
CA GLY A 12 11.01 7.29 -12.81
C GLY A 12 11.65 6.64 -11.58
N GLU A 13 12.95 6.89 -11.41
CA GLU A 13 13.79 6.23 -10.40
C GLU A 13 13.55 6.75 -8.98
N GLN A 14 12.97 7.95 -8.84
CA GLN A 14 12.61 8.55 -7.56
C GLN A 14 11.24 9.22 -7.66
N ILE A 15 10.43 9.04 -6.63
CA ILE A 15 9.11 9.66 -6.53
C ILE A 15 9.01 10.54 -5.28
N ASP A 16 8.10 11.49 -5.29
CA ASP A 16 7.91 12.37 -4.13
C ASP A 16 7.07 11.69 -3.05
N ILE A 17 5.97 11.04 -3.45
CA ILE A 17 5.00 10.45 -2.52
C ILE A 17 4.63 9.03 -2.97
N HIS A 18 4.75 8.07 -2.06
CA HIS A 18 4.22 6.71 -2.21
C HIS A 18 3.17 6.43 -1.14
N MET A 19 2.05 5.81 -1.54
CA MET A 19 0.88 5.63 -0.67
C MET A 19 0.47 4.16 -0.57
N GLY A 20 -0.15 3.79 0.55
CA GLY A 20 -0.75 2.46 0.71
C GLY A 20 -1.57 2.35 2.00
N ALA A 21 -2.08 1.15 2.31
CA ALA A 21 -2.65 0.88 3.63
C ALA A 21 -1.54 0.62 4.65
N VAL A 22 -1.83 0.76 5.95
CA VAL A 22 -0.85 0.49 7.04
C VAL A 22 -0.30 -0.94 6.99
N ASP A 23 -1.08 -1.91 6.50
CA ASP A 23 -0.61 -3.29 6.28
C ASP A 23 0.50 -3.35 5.21
N ASN A 24 0.58 -2.40 4.29
CA ASN A 24 1.58 -2.39 3.23
C ASN A 24 2.95 -1.89 3.73
N ILE A 25 3.06 -1.30 4.92
CA ILE A 25 4.36 -0.88 5.48
C ILE A 25 5.35 -2.05 5.43
N PHE A 26 4.92 -3.21 5.92
CA PHE A 26 5.71 -4.44 5.89
C PHE A 26 4.85 -5.66 5.52
N PRO A 27 5.32 -6.56 4.64
CA PRO A 27 6.61 -6.53 3.95
C PRO A 27 6.58 -5.75 2.63
N HIS A 28 5.41 -5.28 2.17
CA HIS A 28 5.22 -4.81 0.79
C HIS A 28 6.11 -3.62 0.43
N HIS A 29 5.94 -2.48 1.08
CA HIS A 29 6.70 -1.27 0.80
C HIS A 29 8.18 -1.43 1.19
N GLN A 30 8.48 -2.17 2.26
CA GLN A 30 9.86 -2.50 2.60
C GLN A 30 10.57 -3.27 1.48
N ASN A 31 9.88 -4.21 0.84
CA ASN A 31 10.40 -4.93 -0.32
C ASN A 31 10.51 -4.04 -1.55
N GLU A 32 9.59 -3.10 -1.76
CA GLU A 32 9.68 -2.13 -2.86
C GLU A 32 10.86 -1.18 -2.72
N ILE A 33 11.11 -0.70 -1.49
CA ILE A 33 12.31 0.08 -1.14
C ILE A 33 13.54 -0.77 -1.47
N ALA A 34 13.64 -1.98 -0.91
CA ALA A 34 14.81 -2.85 -1.15
C ALA A 34 15.04 -3.13 -2.65
N GLN A 35 13.98 -3.41 -3.42
CA GLN A 35 14.08 -3.68 -4.85
C GLN A 35 14.49 -2.45 -5.66
N THR A 36 13.87 -1.31 -5.39
CA THR A 36 14.09 -0.09 -6.19
C THR A 36 15.41 0.56 -5.85
N GLU A 37 15.76 0.65 -4.57
CA GLU A 37 17.00 1.30 -4.14
C GLU A 37 18.23 0.45 -4.45
N SER A 38 18.13 -0.88 -4.38
CA SER A 38 19.23 -1.76 -4.80
C SER A 38 19.49 -1.71 -6.31
N TYR A 39 18.45 -1.49 -7.11
CA TYR A 39 18.56 -1.37 -8.57
C TYR A 39 19.05 0.01 -9.03
N THR A 40 18.50 1.08 -8.44
CA THR A 40 18.75 2.46 -8.89
C THR A 40 19.91 3.16 -8.16
N GLY A 41 20.26 2.70 -6.95
CA GLY A 41 21.18 3.39 -6.05
C GLY A 41 20.64 4.72 -5.50
N LYS A 42 19.34 5.00 -5.67
CA LYS A 42 18.68 6.24 -5.25
C LYS A 42 17.61 5.96 -4.20
N ILE A 43 17.29 6.98 -3.39
CA ILE A 43 16.15 6.90 -2.46
C ILE A 43 14.87 6.78 -3.27
N PHE A 44 14.07 5.74 -3.00
CA PHE A 44 12.88 5.45 -3.79
C PHE A 44 11.80 6.53 -3.66
N SER A 45 11.34 6.80 -2.43
CA SER A 45 10.31 7.81 -2.15
C SER A 45 10.71 8.71 -0.99
N LYS A 46 10.50 10.02 -1.12
CA LYS A 46 10.77 11.00 -0.05
C LYS A 46 9.73 10.91 1.07
N TYR A 47 8.47 10.68 0.72
CA TYR A 47 7.36 10.63 1.67
C TYR A 47 6.54 9.36 1.49
N TRP A 48 6.08 8.83 2.62
CA TRP A 48 5.22 7.66 2.68
C TRP A 48 3.95 8.01 3.45
N LEU A 49 2.79 7.75 2.86
CA LEU A 49 1.49 7.97 3.49
C LEU A 49 0.74 6.65 3.60
N HIS A 50 0.30 6.32 4.81
CA HIS A 50 -0.38 5.07 5.10
C HIS A 50 -1.74 5.29 5.71
N ALA A 51 -2.78 4.77 5.07
CA ALA A 51 -4.14 4.80 5.60
C ALA A 51 -4.31 3.74 6.71
N GLY A 52 -4.90 4.15 7.84
CA GLY A 52 -5.24 3.24 8.93
C GLY A 52 -6.34 2.24 8.57
N HIS A 53 -6.52 1.21 9.39
CA HIS A 53 -7.59 0.24 9.18
C HIS A 53 -8.97 0.85 9.37
N LEU A 54 -9.90 0.45 8.50
CA LEU A 54 -11.31 0.60 8.76
C LEU A 54 -11.74 -0.43 9.82
N LEU A 55 -12.48 0.04 10.82
CA LEU A 55 -12.98 -0.79 11.92
C LEU A 55 -14.48 -1.03 11.77
N VAL A 56 -14.92 -2.26 12.02
CA VAL A 56 -16.31 -2.66 12.22
C VAL A 56 -16.41 -3.31 13.58
N ASP A 57 -17.30 -2.81 14.44
CA ASP A 57 -17.46 -3.28 15.83
C ASP A 57 -16.14 -3.34 16.60
N ASN A 58 -15.32 -2.28 16.47
CA ASN A 58 -13.98 -2.14 17.05
C ASN A 58 -12.97 -3.23 16.62
N LYS A 59 -13.25 -3.96 15.54
CA LYS A 59 -12.33 -4.94 14.96
C LYS A 59 -11.96 -4.51 13.55
N LYS A 60 -10.71 -4.78 13.15
CA LYS A 60 -10.25 -4.57 11.77
C LYS A 60 -11.21 -5.28 10.80
N MET A 61 -11.66 -4.56 9.77
CA MET A 61 -12.42 -5.15 8.68
C MET A 61 -11.52 -6.14 7.92
N ALA A 62 -11.91 -7.41 7.87
CA ALA A 62 -11.16 -8.45 7.17
C ALA A 62 -12.07 -9.59 6.71
N LYS A 63 -11.81 -10.10 5.51
CA LYS A 63 -12.56 -11.25 4.96
C LYS A 63 -12.49 -12.48 5.86
N SER A 64 -11.32 -12.75 6.45
CA SER A 64 -11.11 -13.88 7.37
C SER A 64 -11.87 -13.74 8.69
N ALA A 65 -12.22 -12.52 9.09
CA ALA A 65 -13.00 -12.26 10.30
C ALA A 65 -14.53 -12.30 10.04
N GLY A 66 -14.95 -12.46 8.78
CA GLY A 66 -16.37 -12.49 8.41
C GLY A 66 -17.10 -11.15 8.55
N ASN A 67 -16.38 -10.05 8.81
CA ASN A 67 -16.93 -8.71 9.02
C ASN A 67 -16.65 -7.76 7.84
N PHE A 68 -16.48 -8.32 6.64
CA PHE A 68 -16.16 -7.57 5.42
C PHE A 68 -17.43 -7.16 4.69
N TYR A 69 -17.52 -5.88 4.32
CA TYR A 69 -18.63 -5.31 3.56
C TYR A 69 -18.11 -4.78 2.24
N THR A 70 -18.85 -5.03 1.17
CA THR A 70 -18.67 -4.40 -0.13
C THR A 70 -19.43 -3.09 -0.20
N LEU A 71 -19.13 -2.26 -1.21
CA LEU A 71 -19.92 -1.05 -1.45
C LEU A 71 -21.38 -1.38 -1.77
N GLN A 72 -21.65 -2.50 -2.45
CA GLN A 72 -23.00 -2.94 -2.75
C GLN A 72 -23.79 -3.28 -1.49
N ASP A 73 -23.17 -3.96 -0.52
CA ASP A 73 -23.81 -4.29 0.77
C ASP A 73 -24.29 -3.03 1.49
N ILE A 74 -23.54 -1.93 1.37
CA ILE A 74 -23.84 -0.66 2.05
C ILE A 74 -24.89 0.16 1.27
N ILE A 75 -24.85 0.15 -0.06
CA ILE A 75 -25.75 0.96 -0.89
C ILE A 75 -27.16 0.36 -0.98
N GLN A 76 -27.30 -0.96 -0.75
CA GLN A 76 -28.57 -1.67 -0.82
C GLN A 76 -29.31 -1.78 0.53
N GLU A 77 -28.74 -1.24 1.61
CA GLU A 77 -29.46 -0.96 2.87
C GLU A 77 -30.36 0.29 2.75
#